data_AF-A0A2D9DRQ7-F1
#
_entry.id   AF-A0A2D9DRQ7-F1
#
_cell.length_a   1.000
_cell.length_b   1.000
_cell.length_c   1.000
_cell.angle_alpha   90.00
_cell.angle_beta   90.00
_cell.angle_gamma   90.00
#
_symmetry.space_group_name_H-M   'P 1'
#
loop_
_entity.id
_entity.type
_entity.pdbx_description
1 polymer ?
#
loop_
_entity_poly.entity_id
_entity_poly.type
_entity_poly.pdbx_seq_one_letter_code
_entity_poly.pdbx_strand_id
1 'polypeptide(L)'
;MSALILNTLTLISIILLMVASSAVYAQEDSGLESILRPVLRYPPSLENQDEEGMVLVRYMVDQEGKVFEPSIYRSTGHPAFQEEALKAVASSRWRPAVKDGQPVMNAAFFLAVFYDTDEDPSVNFAFRRRYDAVVAAIAEDNQQQAAQLLEELESYPVATNFEHVLLNLTRYGYYRKYGGNELQLMQYLDAVLFFESSYRSSGTTKLAADSMPADVLAMARRNLFMLQINNRRYVEALKTYALMLEGGQDVSEFETASDRILALTQDDSAYVVADVVPDSGSWNILVAKRGFYVESPDGGITEIKLRCLHNIQTFQYSEAAEYRIPASWANCSLEIKGSPGAQVHLEQYG
;
A
#
# COMPACT_ATOMS: atom_id res chain seq x y z
N MET A 1 27.55 -35.98 9.73
CA MET A 1 26.16 -35.69 10.15
C MET A 1 25.79 -34.21 10.05
N SER A 2 26.54 -33.37 9.31
CA SER A 2 26.41 -31.90 9.40
C SER A 2 25.86 -31.23 8.14
N ALA A 3 25.53 -31.98 7.08
CA ALA A 3 24.98 -31.43 5.83
C ALA A 3 23.45 -31.52 5.77
N LEU A 4 22.82 -32.48 6.47
CA LEU A 4 21.35 -32.61 6.48
C LEU A 4 20.66 -31.55 7.37
N ILE A 5 21.31 -31.09 8.43
CA ILE A 5 20.72 -30.16 9.41
C ILE A 5 20.65 -28.73 8.85
N LEU A 6 21.62 -28.34 8.03
CA LEU A 6 21.65 -27.01 7.41
C LEU A 6 20.53 -26.84 6.37
N ASN A 7 20.24 -27.91 5.61
CA ASN A 7 19.22 -27.90 4.56
C ASN A 7 17.78 -27.94 5.11
N THR A 8 17.59 -28.48 6.33
CA THR A 8 16.28 -28.47 6.99
C THR A 8 15.95 -27.11 7.61
N LEU A 9 16.95 -26.35 8.07
CA LEU A 9 16.75 -25.02 8.63
C LEU A 9 16.35 -23.99 7.56
N THR A 10 16.98 -24.03 6.39
CA THR A 10 16.60 -23.18 5.24
C THR A 10 15.22 -23.52 4.70
N LEU A 11 14.85 -24.80 4.59
CA LEU A 11 13.48 -25.18 4.20
C LEU A 11 12.43 -24.76 5.23
N ILE A 12 12.74 -24.83 6.54
CA ILE A 12 11.81 -24.38 7.58
C ILE A 12 11.68 -22.85 7.55
N SER A 13 12.74 -22.08 7.36
CA SER A 13 12.64 -20.62 7.17
C SER A 13 11.84 -20.27 5.92
N ILE A 14 12.06 -20.95 4.79
CA ILE A 14 11.29 -20.72 3.56
C ILE A 14 9.81 -21.07 3.74
N ILE A 15 9.48 -22.18 4.40
CA ILE A 15 8.09 -22.56 4.69
C ILE A 15 7.44 -21.60 5.70
N LEU A 16 8.17 -21.20 6.75
CA LEU A 16 7.67 -20.24 7.75
C LEU A 16 7.48 -18.85 7.14
N LEU A 17 8.36 -18.44 6.23
CA LEU A 17 8.16 -17.24 5.40
C LEU A 17 6.99 -17.39 4.44
N MET A 18 6.80 -18.53 3.77
CA MET A 18 5.61 -18.74 2.92
C MET A 18 4.30 -18.73 3.72
N VAL A 19 4.31 -19.24 4.97
CA VAL A 19 3.16 -19.20 5.88
C VAL A 19 2.91 -17.79 6.42
N ALA A 20 3.97 -17.05 6.76
CA ALA A 20 3.88 -15.64 7.14
C ALA A 20 3.40 -14.79 5.97
N SER A 21 3.93 -15.02 4.76
CA SER A 21 3.49 -14.43 3.51
C SER A 21 2.02 -14.73 3.26
N SER A 22 1.53 -15.95 3.43
CA SER A 22 0.11 -16.26 3.23
C SER A 22 -0.80 -15.62 4.29
N ALA A 23 -0.37 -15.46 5.54
CA ALA A 23 -1.12 -14.67 6.54
C ALA A 23 -1.12 -13.17 6.20
N VAL A 24 -0.02 -12.67 5.67
CA VAL A 24 0.20 -11.27 5.28
C VAL A 24 -0.50 -10.93 3.94
N TYR A 25 -0.58 -11.88 3.00
CA TYR A 25 -1.31 -11.82 1.72
C TYR A 25 -2.80 -12.12 1.88
N ALA A 26 -3.22 -12.83 2.93
CA ALA A 26 -4.63 -13.04 3.28
C ALA A 26 -5.38 -11.73 3.60
N GLN A 27 -4.68 -10.59 3.59
CA GLN A 27 -5.31 -9.27 3.65
C GLN A 27 -5.90 -8.82 2.30
N GLU A 28 -5.41 -9.33 1.15
CA GLU A 28 -5.85 -8.91 -0.19
C GLU A 28 -6.82 -9.88 -0.87
N ASP A 29 -6.72 -11.19 -0.61
CA ASP A 29 -7.74 -12.15 -1.00
C ASP A 29 -8.62 -12.50 0.21
N SER A 30 -9.69 -11.72 0.38
CA SER A 30 -10.71 -11.97 1.41
C SER A 30 -11.41 -13.33 1.25
N GLY A 31 -11.25 -14.00 0.10
CA GLY A 31 -11.98 -15.23 -0.25
C GLY A 31 -13.49 -15.01 -0.38
N LEU A 32 -13.96 -13.75 -0.35
CA LEU A 32 -15.36 -13.42 -0.44
C LEU A 32 -15.86 -13.57 -1.88
N GLU A 33 -16.97 -14.28 -2.02
CA GLU A 33 -17.62 -14.44 -3.31
C GLU A 33 -18.68 -13.37 -3.52
N SER A 34 -18.59 -12.60 -4.60
CA SER A 34 -19.58 -11.58 -4.93
C SER A 34 -20.91 -12.21 -5.35
N ILE A 35 -22.01 -11.80 -4.72
CA ILE A 35 -23.39 -12.06 -5.20
C ILE A 35 -23.77 -11.00 -6.25
N LEU A 36 -23.45 -9.74 -5.96
CA LEU A 36 -23.59 -8.60 -6.86
C LEU A 36 -22.24 -7.90 -6.94
N ARG A 37 -21.58 -8.02 -8.09
CA ARG A 37 -20.28 -7.39 -8.33
C ARG A 37 -20.41 -5.86 -8.30
N PRO A 38 -19.39 -5.14 -7.79
CA PRO A 38 -19.31 -3.69 -7.98
C PRO A 38 -19.37 -3.36 -9.48
N VAL A 39 -20.24 -2.43 -9.86
CA VAL A 39 -20.34 -1.94 -11.24
C VAL A 39 -19.68 -0.58 -11.31
N LEU A 40 -18.53 -0.53 -11.98
CA LEU A 40 -17.81 0.72 -12.22
C LEU A 40 -18.46 1.50 -13.35
N ARG A 41 -18.55 2.82 -13.17
CA ARG A 41 -18.96 3.77 -14.19
C ARG A 41 -17.86 4.79 -14.32
N TYR A 42 -17.43 5.03 -15.56
CA TYR A 42 -16.49 6.10 -15.82
C TYR A 42 -17.17 7.46 -15.53
N PRO A 43 -16.55 8.40 -14.80
CA PRO A 43 -17.19 9.66 -14.44
C PRO A 43 -17.52 10.51 -15.69
N PRO A 44 -18.78 10.96 -15.88
CA PRO A 44 -19.14 11.78 -17.03
C PRO A 44 -18.38 13.11 -17.12
N SER A 45 -17.88 13.63 -15.99
CA SER A 45 -17.07 14.86 -15.98
C SER A 45 -15.70 14.70 -16.63
N LEU A 46 -15.25 13.45 -16.86
CA LEU A 46 -13.93 13.12 -17.43
C LEU A 46 -14.04 12.49 -18.83
N GLU A 47 -15.25 12.39 -19.37
CA GLU A 47 -15.49 11.81 -20.69
C GLU A 47 -14.74 12.62 -21.77
N ASN A 48 -14.01 11.94 -22.65
CA ASN A 48 -13.13 12.54 -23.67
C ASN A 48 -11.92 13.31 -23.11
N GLN A 49 -11.54 13.06 -21.86
CA GLN A 49 -10.28 13.59 -21.31
C GLN A 49 -9.15 12.58 -21.35
N ASP A 50 -9.44 11.33 -21.75
CA ASP A 50 -8.48 10.22 -21.79
C ASP A 50 -7.73 10.04 -20.45
N GLU A 51 -8.41 10.39 -19.35
CA GLU A 51 -7.86 10.25 -18.01
C GLU A 51 -8.04 8.81 -17.52
N GLU A 52 -7.01 8.34 -16.85
CA GLU A 52 -6.97 7.06 -16.18
C GLU A 52 -6.79 7.28 -14.69
N GLY A 53 -7.23 6.30 -13.93
CA GLY A 53 -6.98 6.30 -12.51
C GLY A 53 -7.29 4.95 -11.93
N MET A 54 -6.74 4.73 -10.75
CA MET A 54 -6.95 3.50 -10.03
C MET A 54 -7.27 3.84 -8.60
N VAL A 55 -8.27 3.16 -8.04
CA VAL A 55 -8.76 3.43 -6.69
C VAL A 55 -8.89 2.11 -5.96
N LEU A 56 -8.09 1.94 -4.92
CA LEU A 56 -8.18 0.81 -4.01
C LEU A 56 -9.12 1.19 -2.86
N VAL A 57 -10.30 0.61 -2.88
CA VAL A 57 -11.31 0.79 -1.83
C VAL A 57 -11.17 -0.34 -0.83
N ARG A 58 -11.11 -0.01 0.46
CA ARG A 58 -11.24 -0.98 1.56
C ARG A 58 -12.60 -0.84 2.21
N TYR A 59 -13.19 -1.96 2.61
CA TYR A 59 -14.53 -1.99 3.20
C TYR A 59 -14.69 -3.24 4.07
N MET A 60 -15.80 -3.28 4.81
CA MET A 60 -16.22 -4.44 5.58
C MET A 60 -17.48 -5.04 4.96
N VAL A 61 -17.63 -6.35 5.05
CA VAL A 61 -18.84 -7.10 4.73
C VAL A 61 -19.40 -7.67 6.02
N ASP A 62 -20.67 -7.42 6.33
CA ASP A 62 -21.34 -7.93 7.53
C ASP A 62 -21.81 -9.39 7.38
N GLN A 63 -22.46 -9.92 8.42
CA GLN A 63 -22.93 -11.31 8.49
C GLN A 63 -24.06 -11.61 7.49
N GLU A 64 -24.70 -10.57 6.98
CA GLU A 64 -25.74 -10.62 5.95
C GLU A 64 -25.20 -10.41 4.54
N GLY A 65 -23.89 -10.18 4.38
CA GLY A 65 -23.25 -9.97 3.08
C GLY A 65 -23.37 -8.54 2.54
N LYS A 66 -23.71 -7.57 3.39
CA LYS A 66 -23.82 -6.15 3.04
C LYS A 66 -22.54 -5.41 3.38
N VAL A 67 -22.17 -4.48 2.49
CA VAL A 67 -21.01 -3.61 2.64
C VAL A 67 -21.27 -2.51 3.67
N PHE A 68 -20.28 -2.22 4.51
CA PHE A 68 -20.23 -1.06 5.40
C PHE A 68 -18.79 -0.53 5.54
N GLU A 69 -18.66 0.70 6.04
CA GLU A 69 -17.38 1.40 6.21
C GLU A 69 -16.46 1.42 4.96
N PRO A 70 -17.00 1.65 3.72
CA PRO A 70 -16.14 1.80 2.55
C PRO A 70 -15.31 3.09 2.69
N SER A 71 -14.03 2.99 2.38
CA SER A 71 -13.10 4.12 2.41
C SER A 71 -12.01 3.94 1.36
N ILE A 72 -11.49 5.06 0.85
CA ILE A 72 -10.33 5.05 -0.04
C ILE A 72 -9.12 4.65 0.79
N TYR A 73 -8.51 3.52 0.43
CA TYR A 73 -7.24 3.12 1.02
C TYR A 73 -6.09 3.82 0.28
N ARG A 74 -6.16 3.81 -1.06
CA ARG A 74 -5.17 4.44 -1.95
C ARG A 74 -5.82 4.79 -3.29
N SER A 75 -5.31 5.80 -3.99
CA SER A 75 -5.83 6.19 -5.30
C SER A 75 -4.82 6.97 -6.14
N THR A 76 -4.93 6.85 -7.46
CA THR A 76 -4.30 7.69 -8.49
C THR A 76 -5.36 8.35 -9.36
N GLY A 77 -4.96 9.29 -10.19
CA GLY A 77 -5.83 10.01 -11.10
C GLY A 77 -6.75 11.02 -10.41
N HIS A 78 -7.79 11.41 -11.14
CA HIS A 78 -8.71 12.47 -10.75
C HIS A 78 -9.62 12.07 -9.56
N PRO A 79 -9.94 12.98 -8.63
CA PRO A 79 -10.80 12.69 -7.47
C PRO A 79 -12.18 12.11 -7.81
N ALA A 80 -12.72 12.40 -9.00
CA ALA A 80 -14.01 11.84 -9.45
C ALA A 80 -14.01 10.29 -9.53
N PHE A 81 -12.85 9.66 -9.77
CA PHE A 81 -12.73 8.21 -9.74
C PHE A 81 -13.00 7.63 -8.35
N GLN A 82 -12.62 8.36 -7.29
CA GLN A 82 -12.83 7.92 -5.90
C GLN A 82 -14.33 7.84 -5.59
N GLU A 83 -15.11 8.81 -6.06
CA GLU A 83 -16.56 8.84 -5.87
C GLU A 83 -17.25 7.65 -6.53
N GLU A 84 -16.90 7.36 -7.79
CA GLU A 84 -17.49 6.23 -8.53
C GLU A 84 -17.07 4.88 -7.96
N ALA A 85 -15.81 4.74 -7.50
CA ALA A 85 -15.35 3.53 -6.83
C ALA A 85 -16.10 3.26 -5.52
N LEU A 86 -16.32 4.31 -4.69
CA LEU A 86 -17.10 4.20 -3.46
C LEU A 86 -18.56 3.83 -3.73
N LYS A 87 -19.20 4.44 -4.74
CA LYS A 87 -20.57 4.09 -5.16
C LYS A 87 -20.67 2.63 -5.61
N ALA A 88 -19.74 2.17 -6.43
CA ALA A 88 -19.71 0.81 -6.93
C ALA A 88 -19.62 -0.20 -5.77
N VAL A 89 -18.69 0.01 -4.84
CA VAL A 89 -18.49 -0.85 -3.67
C VAL A 89 -19.71 -0.81 -2.73
N ALA A 90 -20.26 0.36 -2.43
CA ALA A 90 -21.42 0.49 -1.55
C ALA A 90 -22.68 -0.23 -2.11
N SER A 91 -22.79 -0.32 -3.44
CA SER A 91 -23.90 -1.02 -4.10
C SER A 91 -23.76 -2.55 -4.15
N SER A 92 -22.55 -3.07 -3.91
CA SER A 92 -22.25 -4.50 -4.04
C SER A 92 -22.85 -5.37 -2.93
N ARG A 93 -22.93 -6.69 -3.19
CA ARG A 93 -23.36 -7.71 -2.22
C ARG A 93 -22.46 -8.93 -2.30
N TRP A 94 -22.18 -9.53 -1.16
CA TRP A 94 -21.20 -10.60 -1.03
C TRP A 94 -21.79 -11.78 -0.27
N ARG A 95 -21.27 -12.98 -0.50
CA ARG A 95 -21.49 -14.09 0.42
C ARG A 95 -20.67 -13.79 1.68
N PRO A 96 -21.28 -13.80 2.88
CA PRO A 96 -20.54 -13.54 4.11
C PRO A 96 -19.47 -14.61 4.30
N ALA A 97 -18.35 -14.24 4.90
CA ALA A 97 -17.36 -15.23 5.33
C ALA A 97 -17.99 -16.15 6.39
N VAL A 98 -17.59 -17.42 6.38
CA VAL A 98 -18.09 -18.41 7.33
C VAL A 98 -16.92 -18.92 8.17
N LYS A 99 -17.06 -18.83 9.50
CA LYS A 99 -16.11 -19.37 10.47
C LYS A 99 -16.85 -20.28 11.44
N ASP A 100 -16.38 -21.51 11.60
CA ASP A 100 -17.01 -22.52 12.46
C ASP A 100 -18.52 -22.72 12.16
N GLY A 101 -18.88 -22.64 10.88
CA GLY A 101 -20.26 -22.77 10.41
C GLY A 101 -21.16 -21.55 10.63
N GLN A 102 -20.62 -20.46 11.17
CA GLN A 102 -21.36 -19.21 11.42
C GLN A 102 -20.89 -18.08 10.50
N PRO A 103 -21.81 -17.27 9.96
CA PRO A 103 -21.45 -16.04 9.25
C PRO A 103 -20.68 -15.10 10.17
N VAL A 104 -19.56 -14.57 9.69
CA VAL A 104 -18.75 -13.57 10.38
C VAL A 104 -18.50 -12.39 9.46
N MET A 105 -18.32 -11.21 10.04
CA MET A 105 -17.89 -10.07 9.25
C MET A 105 -16.47 -10.31 8.70
N ASN A 106 -16.20 -9.69 7.55
CA ASN A 106 -14.92 -9.83 6.88
C ASN A 106 -14.46 -8.52 6.22
N ALA A 107 -13.17 -8.20 6.32
CA ALA A 107 -12.57 -7.10 5.57
C ALA A 107 -12.31 -7.50 4.12
N ALA A 108 -12.52 -6.56 3.21
CA ALA A 108 -12.26 -6.78 1.79
C ALA A 108 -11.72 -5.52 1.11
N PHE A 109 -11.07 -5.74 -0.02
CA PHE A 109 -10.58 -4.70 -0.90
C PHE A 109 -11.20 -4.86 -2.28
N PHE A 110 -11.36 -3.73 -2.98
CA PHE A 110 -11.78 -3.70 -4.36
C PHE A 110 -10.93 -2.68 -5.10
N LEU A 111 -10.22 -3.16 -6.12
CA LEU A 111 -9.47 -2.31 -7.02
C LEU A 111 -10.37 -1.88 -8.18
N ALA A 112 -10.72 -0.61 -8.19
CA ALA A 112 -11.34 0.04 -9.33
C ALA A 112 -10.27 0.56 -10.28
N VAL A 113 -10.36 0.21 -11.56
CA VAL A 113 -9.48 0.74 -12.60
C VAL A 113 -10.33 1.47 -13.63
N PHE A 114 -9.97 2.71 -13.91
CA PHE A 114 -10.65 3.60 -14.83
C PHE A 114 -9.74 3.88 -16.02
N TYR A 115 -10.30 3.75 -17.21
CA TYR A 115 -9.70 4.04 -18.50
C TYR A 115 -10.83 4.49 -19.44
N ASP A 116 -10.57 5.50 -20.28
CA ASP A 116 -11.55 6.03 -21.25
C ASP A 116 -11.54 5.19 -22.55
N THR A 117 -10.42 4.54 -22.89
CA THR A 117 -10.25 3.78 -24.13
C THR A 117 -9.60 2.41 -23.90
N ASP A 118 -9.82 1.47 -24.82
CA ASP A 118 -9.13 0.17 -24.87
C ASP A 118 -7.72 0.27 -25.50
N GLU A 119 -7.22 1.48 -25.76
CA GLU A 119 -5.88 1.69 -26.34
C GLU A 119 -4.78 1.44 -25.30
N ASP A 120 -3.60 0.99 -25.76
CA ASP A 120 -2.46 0.78 -24.87
C ASP A 120 -2.10 2.09 -24.16
N PRO A 121 -1.73 2.06 -22.85
CA PRO A 121 -1.40 3.26 -22.08
C PRO A 121 -0.33 4.09 -22.80
N SER A 122 -0.70 5.28 -23.27
CA SER A 122 0.21 6.17 -23.97
C SER A 122 0.60 7.35 -23.07
N VAL A 123 1.86 7.73 -23.10
CA VAL A 123 2.32 8.94 -22.42
C VAL A 123 1.97 10.13 -23.30
N ASN A 124 1.22 11.09 -22.78
CA ASN A 124 0.93 12.34 -23.45
C ASN A 124 2.23 13.02 -23.86
N PHE A 125 2.33 13.45 -25.11
CA PHE A 125 3.56 14.06 -25.65
C PHE A 125 4.05 15.25 -24.82
N ALA A 126 3.13 16.09 -24.33
CA ALA A 126 3.46 17.26 -23.53
C ALA A 126 3.91 16.89 -22.10
N PHE A 127 3.38 15.81 -21.52
CA PHE A 127 3.92 15.21 -20.29
C PHE A 127 5.33 14.66 -20.56
N ARG A 128 5.47 13.84 -21.61
CA ARG A 128 6.72 13.17 -21.97
C ARG A 128 7.88 14.14 -22.12
N ARG A 129 7.66 15.25 -22.84
CA ARG A 129 8.67 16.30 -23.03
C ARG A 129 9.12 16.92 -21.70
N ARG A 130 8.21 17.15 -20.75
CA ARG A 130 8.54 17.69 -19.43
C ARG A 130 9.33 16.68 -18.61
N TYR A 131 8.83 15.44 -18.57
CA TYR A 131 9.51 14.31 -17.93
C TYR A 131 10.95 14.16 -18.45
N ASP A 132 11.16 14.10 -19.77
CA ASP A 132 12.49 13.95 -20.36
C ASP A 132 13.42 15.12 -20.00
N ALA A 133 12.89 16.35 -19.90
CA ALA A 133 13.66 17.52 -19.49
C ALA A 133 14.13 17.42 -18.02
N VAL A 134 13.27 16.97 -17.10
CA VAL A 134 13.66 16.74 -15.70
C VAL A 134 14.75 15.67 -15.62
N VAL A 135 14.55 14.54 -16.30
CA VAL A 135 15.51 13.43 -16.32
C VAL A 135 16.87 13.88 -16.87
N ALA A 136 16.89 14.67 -17.95
CA ALA A 136 18.11 15.23 -18.51
C ALA A 136 18.84 16.14 -17.51
N ALA A 137 18.13 17.06 -16.85
CA ALA A 137 18.72 17.96 -15.87
C ALA A 137 19.26 17.21 -14.63
N ILE A 138 18.59 16.14 -14.19
CA ILE A 138 19.11 15.24 -13.14
C ILE A 138 20.40 14.55 -13.60
N ALA A 139 20.43 14.05 -14.83
CA ALA A 139 21.59 13.38 -15.41
C ALA A 139 22.81 14.30 -15.56
N GLU A 140 22.57 15.58 -15.87
CA GLU A 140 23.59 16.63 -15.98
C GLU A 140 24.04 17.20 -14.62
N ASP A 141 23.52 16.67 -13.51
CA ASP A 141 23.80 17.15 -12.14
C ASP A 141 23.40 18.62 -11.88
N ASN A 142 22.46 19.14 -12.67
CA ASN A 142 21.99 20.51 -12.54
C ASN A 142 20.79 20.58 -11.57
N GLN A 143 21.07 20.60 -10.27
CA GLN A 143 20.04 20.58 -9.23
C GLN A 143 19.02 21.73 -9.36
N GLN A 144 19.47 22.95 -9.67
CA GLN A 144 18.59 24.11 -9.75
C GLN A 144 17.62 23.99 -10.92
N GLN A 145 18.11 23.59 -12.10
CA GLN A 145 17.26 23.37 -13.27
C GLN A 145 16.33 22.18 -13.07
N ALA A 146 16.84 21.08 -12.50
CA ALA A 146 16.03 19.90 -12.20
C ALA A 146 14.89 20.22 -11.22
N ALA A 147 15.14 21.06 -10.21
CA ALA A 147 14.12 21.50 -9.26
C ALA A 147 12.98 22.26 -9.98
N GLN A 148 13.34 23.24 -10.80
CA GLN A 148 12.37 24.05 -11.54
C GLN A 148 11.56 23.18 -12.51
N LEU A 149 12.22 22.32 -13.29
CA LEU A 149 11.54 21.45 -14.24
C LEU A 149 10.64 20.42 -13.54
N LEU A 150 11.04 19.95 -12.35
CA LEU A 150 10.22 19.04 -11.56
C LEU A 150 8.94 19.73 -11.07
N GLU A 151 9.03 20.97 -10.58
CA GLU A 151 7.85 21.76 -10.21
C GLU A 151 6.91 21.96 -11.41
N GLU A 152 7.47 22.26 -12.59
CA GLU A 152 6.69 22.36 -13.84
C GLU A 152 6.00 21.03 -14.20
N LEU A 153 6.66 19.89 -14.01
CA LEU A 153 6.08 18.57 -14.25
C LEU A 153 4.99 18.23 -13.23
N GLU A 154 5.20 18.55 -11.94
CA GLU A 154 4.24 18.29 -10.86
C GLU A 154 2.97 19.14 -10.97
N SER A 155 3.09 20.32 -11.57
CA SER A 155 1.94 21.20 -11.87
C SER A 155 1.16 20.81 -13.13
N TYR A 156 1.69 19.89 -13.94
CA TYR A 156 1.06 19.47 -15.20
C TYR A 156 0.07 18.31 -14.95
N PRO A 157 -1.09 18.29 -15.63
CA PRO A 157 -2.04 17.19 -15.53
C PRO A 157 -1.39 15.83 -15.82
N VAL A 158 -1.63 14.86 -14.94
CA VAL A 158 -1.19 13.47 -15.07
C VAL A 158 -2.40 12.67 -15.49
N ALA A 159 -2.47 12.34 -16.78
CA ALA A 159 -3.64 11.74 -17.38
C ALA A 159 -3.62 10.21 -17.22
N THR A 160 -2.47 9.55 -17.35
CA THR A 160 -2.44 8.07 -17.37
C THR A 160 -1.80 7.45 -16.14
N ASN A 161 -2.12 6.18 -15.87
CA ASN A 161 -1.48 5.43 -14.79
C ASN A 161 0.03 5.28 -15.01
N PHE A 162 0.46 5.19 -16.27
CA PHE A 162 1.88 5.12 -16.60
C PHE A 162 2.59 6.47 -16.37
N GLU A 163 1.92 7.60 -16.63
CA GLU A 163 2.45 8.92 -16.25
C GLU A 163 2.57 9.08 -14.73
N HIS A 164 1.63 8.56 -13.94
CA HIS A 164 1.75 8.53 -12.48
C HIS A 164 2.99 7.75 -12.02
N VAL A 165 3.30 6.63 -12.66
CA VAL A 165 4.51 5.85 -12.39
C VAL A 165 5.76 6.67 -12.74
N LEU A 166 5.83 7.27 -13.93
CA LEU A 166 6.96 8.08 -14.37
C LEU A 166 7.19 9.30 -13.46
N LEU A 167 6.13 9.98 -13.05
CA LEU A 167 6.21 11.10 -12.13
C LEU A 167 6.83 10.68 -10.79
N ASN A 168 6.35 9.59 -10.19
CA ASN A 168 6.84 9.14 -8.89
C ASN A 168 8.27 8.56 -8.99
N LEU A 169 8.63 7.89 -10.09
CA LEU A 169 10.02 7.50 -10.35
C LEU A 169 10.94 8.72 -10.49
N THR A 170 10.48 9.78 -11.16
CA THR A 170 11.24 11.03 -11.31
C THR A 170 11.44 11.73 -9.99
N ARG A 171 10.36 11.85 -9.19
CA ARG A 171 10.41 12.37 -7.81
C ARG A 171 11.40 11.58 -6.97
N TYR A 172 11.29 10.26 -6.95
CA TYR A 172 12.23 9.39 -6.24
C TYR A 172 13.68 9.63 -6.69
N GLY A 173 13.94 9.65 -8.00
CA GLY A 173 15.27 9.87 -8.55
C GLY A 173 15.87 11.24 -8.17
N TYR A 174 15.07 12.31 -8.28
CA TYR A 174 15.46 13.66 -7.89
C TYR A 174 15.81 13.74 -6.40
N TYR A 175 14.86 13.37 -5.53
CA TYR A 175 15.01 13.53 -4.09
C TYR A 175 16.06 12.56 -3.52
N ARG A 176 16.22 11.36 -4.09
CA ARG A 176 17.32 10.47 -3.69
C ARG A 176 18.69 11.11 -3.97
N LYS A 177 18.82 11.83 -5.09
CA LYS A 177 20.09 12.45 -5.49
C LYS A 177 20.40 13.72 -4.72
N TYR A 178 19.40 14.55 -4.46
CA TYR A 178 19.59 15.92 -3.96
C TYR A 178 19.10 16.15 -2.52
N GLY A 179 18.82 15.11 -1.75
CA GLY A 179 18.60 15.22 -0.29
C GLY A 179 17.15 15.23 0.17
N GLY A 180 16.33 14.30 -0.31
CA GLY A 180 15.00 14.00 0.22
C GLY A 180 15.04 13.19 1.51
N ASN A 181 13.92 13.17 2.23
CA ASN A 181 13.78 12.37 3.44
C ASN A 181 13.28 10.95 3.12
N GLU A 182 13.58 9.99 4.00
CA GLU A 182 13.27 8.57 3.75
C GLU A 182 11.77 8.29 3.62
N LEU A 183 10.92 8.96 4.40
CA LEU A 183 9.47 8.81 4.34
C LEU A 183 8.92 9.22 2.97
N GLN A 184 9.39 10.34 2.44
CA GLN A 184 9.04 10.82 1.11
C GLN A 184 9.51 9.85 0.02
N LEU A 185 10.75 9.37 0.08
CA LEU A 185 11.27 8.38 -0.87
C LEU A 185 10.46 7.09 -0.84
N MET A 186 10.07 6.65 0.36
CA MET A 186 9.26 5.46 0.57
C MET A 186 7.88 5.63 -0.08
N GLN A 187 7.22 6.78 0.13
CA GLN A 187 5.92 7.09 -0.47
C GLN A 187 5.97 7.09 -2.00
N TYR A 188 7.04 7.62 -2.61
CA TYR A 188 7.18 7.60 -4.07
C TYR A 188 7.34 6.18 -4.63
N LEU A 189 8.16 5.34 -4.00
CA LEU A 189 8.31 3.94 -4.43
C LEU A 189 7.05 3.12 -4.17
N ASP A 190 6.38 3.37 -3.05
CA ASP A 190 5.10 2.75 -2.72
C ASP A 190 4.00 3.13 -3.73
N ALA A 191 4.00 4.38 -4.24
CA ALA A 191 3.13 4.81 -5.34
C ALA A 191 3.47 4.15 -6.68
N VAL A 192 4.77 3.97 -6.98
CA VAL A 192 5.24 3.23 -8.18
C VAL A 192 4.77 1.78 -8.15
N LEU A 193 4.84 1.14 -6.99
CA LEU A 193 4.54 -0.29 -6.81
C LEU A 193 3.08 -0.58 -6.46
N PHE A 194 2.24 0.45 -6.38
CA PHE A 194 0.87 0.36 -5.85
C PHE A 194 0.03 -0.77 -6.48
N PHE A 195 0.31 -1.17 -7.73
CA PHE A 195 -0.50 -2.19 -8.43
C PHE A 195 0.27 -3.41 -8.92
N GLU A 196 1.38 -3.70 -8.28
CA GLU A 196 2.16 -4.87 -8.61
C GLU A 196 1.52 -6.19 -8.12
N SER A 197 0.72 -6.16 -7.04
CA SER A 197 0.18 -7.36 -6.37
C SER A 197 -1.28 -7.71 -6.73
N SER A 198 -2.12 -6.73 -7.09
CA SER A 198 -3.59 -6.87 -7.22
C SER A 198 -4.07 -7.58 -8.49
N TYR A 199 -3.17 -8.13 -9.30
CA TYR A 199 -3.46 -8.57 -10.67
C TYR A 199 -3.62 -10.08 -10.87
N ARG A 200 -3.19 -10.90 -9.89
CA ARG A 200 -3.21 -12.36 -10.08
C ARG A 200 -4.62 -12.98 -10.03
N SER A 201 -5.65 -12.27 -9.54
CA SER A 201 -6.99 -12.86 -9.35
C SER A 201 -8.06 -12.50 -10.40
N SER A 202 -7.90 -11.43 -11.19
CA SER A 202 -9.01 -10.93 -12.03
C SER A 202 -8.96 -11.31 -13.51
N GLY A 203 -7.82 -11.75 -14.05
CA GLY A 203 -7.71 -12.35 -15.40
C GLY A 203 -8.15 -11.46 -16.57
N THR A 204 -8.39 -10.16 -16.34
CA THR A 204 -8.87 -9.22 -17.35
C THR A 204 -8.09 -7.92 -17.27
N THR A 205 -7.79 -7.39 -18.45
CA THR A 205 -7.06 -6.15 -18.76
C THR A 205 -5.54 -6.31 -18.75
N LYS A 206 -4.82 -5.59 -19.62
CA LYS A 206 -3.36 -5.40 -19.56
C LYS A 206 -3.14 -4.05 -18.89
N LEU A 207 -2.49 -4.00 -17.74
CA LEU A 207 -2.11 -2.73 -17.09
C LEU A 207 -0.60 -2.64 -16.97
N ALA A 208 -0.12 -1.41 -16.73
CA ALA A 208 1.26 -0.93 -16.81
C ALA A 208 2.38 -1.78 -16.16
N ALA A 209 2.07 -2.84 -15.40
CA ALA A 209 3.05 -3.80 -14.91
C ALA A 209 3.72 -4.60 -16.05
N ASP A 210 2.99 -4.94 -17.12
CA ASP A 210 3.59 -5.50 -18.35
C ASP A 210 4.42 -4.45 -19.12
N SER A 211 4.16 -3.17 -18.86
CA SER A 211 4.84 -2.03 -19.49
C SER A 211 6.05 -1.54 -18.69
N MET A 212 6.16 -1.90 -17.41
CA MET A 212 7.31 -1.56 -16.57
C MET A 212 8.44 -2.58 -16.75
N PRO A 213 9.66 -2.13 -17.09
CA PRO A 213 10.80 -3.03 -17.14
C PRO A 213 11.02 -3.76 -15.81
N ALA A 214 11.25 -5.07 -15.86
CA ALA A 214 11.38 -5.91 -14.67
C ALA A 214 12.52 -5.47 -13.73
N ASP A 215 13.57 -4.84 -14.27
CA ASP A 215 14.67 -4.26 -13.52
C ASP A 215 14.25 -3.00 -12.75
N VAL A 216 13.33 -2.20 -13.27
CA VAL A 216 12.76 -1.03 -12.56
C VAL A 216 11.91 -1.49 -11.37
N LEU A 217 11.04 -2.48 -11.57
CA LEU A 217 10.25 -3.09 -10.49
C LEU A 217 11.15 -3.71 -9.43
N ALA A 218 12.18 -4.44 -9.86
CA ALA A 218 13.16 -5.04 -8.97
C ALA A 218 13.89 -3.96 -8.13
N MET A 219 14.34 -2.88 -8.77
CA MET A 219 14.97 -1.74 -8.11
C MET A 219 14.03 -1.06 -7.11
N ALA A 220 12.78 -0.81 -7.49
CA ALA A 220 11.80 -0.16 -6.65
C ALA A 220 11.51 -0.99 -5.39
N ARG A 221 11.28 -2.30 -5.53
CA ARG A 221 11.04 -3.20 -4.37
C ARG A 221 12.21 -3.24 -3.41
N ARG A 222 13.44 -3.36 -3.92
CA ARG A 222 14.65 -3.41 -3.07
C ARG A 222 14.82 -2.14 -2.27
N ASN A 223 14.67 -0.98 -2.91
CA ASN A 223 14.80 0.30 -2.22
C ASN A 223 13.63 0.54 -1.26
N LEU A 224 12.40 0.16 -1.63
CA LEU A 224 11.23 0.26 -0.77
C LEU A 224 11.41 -0.60 0.49
N PHE A 225 11.89 -1.83 0.36
CA PHE A 225 12.18 -2.72 1.48
C PHE A 225 13.13 -2.08 2.49
N MET A 226 14.25 -1.51 2.00
CA MET A 226 15.22 -0.83 2.87
C MET A 226 14.61 0.39 3.58
N LEU A 227 13.83 1.20 2.87
CA LEU A 227 13.17 2.38 3.46
C LEU A 227 12.11 1.96 4.49
N GLN A 228 11.34 0.91 4.25
CA GLN A 228 10.38 0.37 5.21
C GLN A 228 11.08 -0.13 6.48
N ILE A 229 12.24 -0.79 6.37
CA ILE A 229 13.04 -1.20 7.54
C ILE A 229 13.51 0.01 8.34
N ASN A 230 14.09 1.01 7.67
CA ASN A 230 14.60 2.21 8.33
C ASN A 230 13.48 2.98 9.05
N ASN A 231 12.28 2.97 8.48
CA ASN A 231 11.08 3.59 9.04
C ASN A 231 10.24 2.62 9.91
N ARG A 232 10.79 1.44 10.24
CA ARG A 232 10.19 0.42 11.13
C ARG A 232 8.80 -0.06 10.73
N ARG A 233 8.47 0.04 9.43
CA ARG A 233 7.27 -0.52 8.79
C ARG A 233 7.49 -1.99 8.45
N TYR A 234 7.63 -2.79 9.50
CA TYR A 234 8.14 -4.15 9.41
C TYR A 234 7.21 -5.13 8.70
N VAL A 235 5.89 -5.00 8.88
CA VAL A 235 4.93 -5.88 8.19
C VAL A 235 4.91 -5.56 6.70
N GLU A 236 4.96 -4.29 6.33
CA GLU A 236 5.09 -3.85 4.94
C GLU A 236 6.43 -4.28 4.33
N ALA A 237 7.53 -4.23 5.08
CA ALA A 237 8.83 -4.75 4.63
C ALA A 237 8.76 -6.25 4.31
N LEU A 238 8.13 -7.05 5.17
CA LEU A 238 7.93 -8.48 4.92
C LEU A 238 7.05 -8.74 3.68
N LYS A 239 6.03 -7.90 3.43
CA LYS A 239 5.24 -7.94 2.17
C LYS A 239 6.12 -7.69 0.96
N THR A 240 6.88 -6.62 0.98
CA THR A 240 7.77 -6.26 -0.15
C THR A 240 8.83 -7.35 -0.38
N TYR A 241 9.35 -7.96 0.68
CA TYR A 241 10.26 -9.10 0.58
C TYR A 241 9.60 -10.33 -0.08
N ALA A 242 8.37 -10.66 0.30
CA ALA A 242 7.62 -11.75 -0.31
C ALA A 242 7.37 -11.51 -1.82
N LEU A 243 7.04 -10.28 -2.22
CA LEU A 243 6.88 -9.92 -3.63
C LEU A 243 8.19 -10.06 -4.42
N MET A 244 9.34 -9.73 -3.81
CA MET A 244 10.64 -9.97 -4.45
C MET A 244 10.91 -11.46 -4.70
N LEU A 245 10.61 -12.32 -3.72
CA LEU A 245 10.72 -13.78 -3.85
C LEU A 245 9.81 -14.32 -4.96
N GLU A 246 8.54 -13.93 -4.97
CA GLU A 246 7.56 -14.38 -5.96
C GLU A 246 7.87 -13.89 -7.38
N GLY A 247 8.52 -12.73 -7.49
CA GLY A 247 9.05 -12.18 -8.73
C GLY A 247 10.36 -12.83 -9.21
N GLY A 248 10.89 -13.81 -8.47
CA GLY A 248 12.13 -14.51 -8.83
C GLY A 248 13.40 -13.67 -8.64
N GLN A 249 13.36 -12.61 -7.82
CA GLN A 249 14.54 -11.80 -7.51
C GLN A 249 15.47 -12.54 -6.55
N ASP A 250 16.79 -12.32 -6.69
CA ASP A 250 17.76 -12.74 -5.69
C ASP A 250 17.64 -11.84 -4.45
N VAL A 251 17.19 -12.44 -3.34
CA VAL A 251 16.97 -11.79 -2.05
C VAL A 251 17.96 -12.22 -0.97
N SER A 252 19.03 -12.94 -1.35
CA SER A 252 20.00 -13.51 -0.41
C SER A 252 20.59 -12.47 0.56
N GLU A 253 20.83 -11.23 0.09
CA GLU A 253 21.33 -10.14 0.94
C GLU A 253 20.34 -9.67 2.02
N PHE A 254 19.05 -9.96 1.86
CA PHE A 254 17.99 -9.52 2.77
C PHE A 254 17.49 -10.62 3.71
N GLU A 255 17.84 -11.90 3.47
CA GLU A 255 17.35 -13.04 4.25
C GLU A 255 17.52 -12.84 5.77
N THR A 256 18.72 -12.45 6.20
CA THR A 256 19.00 -12.22 7.63
C THR A 256 18.18 -11.07 8.21
N ALA A 257 17.98 -10.00 7.44
CA ALA A 257 17.16 -8.87 7.89
C ALA A 257 15.69 -9.29 8.01
N SER A 258 15.16 -10.00 7.02
CA SER A 258 13.79 -10.52 7.00
C SER A 258 13.52 -11.50 8.14
N ASP A 259 14.44 -12.44 8.41
CA ASP A 259 14.32 -13.38 9.52
C ASP A 259 14.28 -12.66 10.87
N ARG A 260 15.12 -11.63 11.05
CA ARG A 260 15.11 -10.81 12.27
C ARG A 260 13.82 -10.01 12.43
N ILE A 261 13.30 -9.45 11.34
CA ILE A 261 12.03 -8.73 11.35
C ILE A 261 10.89 -9.68 11.72
N LEU A 262 10.86 -10.88 11.11
CA LEU A 262 9.87 -11.90 11.42
C LEU A 262 9.95 -12.37 12.88
N ALA A 263 11.15 -12.56 13.42
CA ALA A 263 11.32 -12.88 14.84
C ALA A 263 10.82 -11.74 15.73
N LEU A 264 11.14 -10.49 15.38
CA LEU A 264 10.67 -9.30 16.09
C LEU A 264 9.16 -9.16 16.01
N THR A 265 8.46 -9.55 14.94
CA THR A 265 6.99 -9.51 14.94
C THR A 265 6.35 -10.56 15.86
N GLN A 266 7.12 -11.54 16.34
CA GLN A 266 6.64 -12.68 17.13
C GLN A 266 7.10 -12.67 18.60
N ASP A 267 8.12 -11.90 18.95
CA ASP A 267 8.63 -11.82 20.33
C ASP A 267 7.88 -10.80 21.21
N ASP A 268 8.32 -10.60 22.44
CA ASP A 268 7.70 -9.64 23.38
C ASP A 268 8.32 -8.23 23.33
N SER A 269 9.30 -7.99 22.43
CA SER A 269 9.99 -6.71 22.34
C SER A 269 9.05 -5.61 21.83
N ALA A 270 9.23 -4.39 22.36
CA ALA A 270 8.51 -3.22 21.92
C ALA A 270 9.34 -2.40 20.91
N TYR A 271 8.67 -1.75 19.97
CA TYR A 271 9.30 -0.80 19.06
C TYR A 271 8.33 0.33 18.68
N VAL A 272 8.90 1.50 18.37
CA VAL A 272 8.14 2.70 18.04
C VAL A 272 8.26 3.00 16.54
N VAL A 273 7.14 3.26 15.88
CA VAL A 273 7.07 3.87 14.54
C VAL A 273 6.76 5.35 14.71
N ALA A 274 7.59 6.21 14.12
CA ALA A 274 7.39 7.66 14.13
C ALA A 274 7.08 8.15 12.71
N ASP A 275 6.02 8.93 12.55
CA ASP A 275 5.53 9.42 11.26
C ASP A 275 4.70 10.69 11.44
N VAL A 276 4.16 11.23 10.34
CA VAL A 276 3.21 12.34 10.33
C VAL A 276 1.94 11.98 9.58
N VAL A 277 0.82 12.55 10.00
CA VAL A 277 -0.44 12.42 9.26
C VAL A 277 -0.29 13.12 7.90
N PRO A 278 -0.54 12.43 6.78
CA PRO A 278 -0.41 13.03 5.45
C PRO A 278 -1.53 14.05 5.18
N ASP A 279 -1.43 14.78 4.06
CA ASP A 279 -2.42 15.78 3.63
C ASP A 279 -3.85 15.22 3.48
N SER A 280 -3.98 13.92 3.28
CA SER A 280 -5.28 13.22 3.26
C SER A 280 -5.98 13.18 4.63
N GLY A 281 -5.28 13.56 5.72
CA GLY A 281 -5.77 13.47 7.09
C GLY A 281 -5.88 12.05 7.63
N SER A 282 -5.27 11.06 6.94
CA SER A 282 -5.43 9.64 7.22
C SER A 282 -4.10 8.91 7.13
N TRP A 283 -3.52 8.59 8.28
CA TRP A 283 -2.30 7.78 8.38
C TRP A 283 -2.66 6.31 8.57
N ASN A 284 -1.91 5.40 7.94
CA ASN A 284 -2.20 3.97 7.97
C ASN A 284 -0.92 3.14 8.15
N ILE A 285 -1.04 2.03 8.88
CA ILE A 285 0.02 1.03 9.04
C ILE A 285 -0.56 -0.37 9.20
N LEU A 286 0.21 -1.38 8.82
CA LEU A 286 -0.04 -2.76 9.23
C LEU A 286 0.58 -2.98 10.61
N VAL A 287 -0.21 -3.45 11.57
CA VAL A 287 0.29 -3.67 12.93
C VAL A 287 0.98 -5.03 13.03
N ALA A 288 2.21 -5.04 13.57
CA ALA A 288 2.97 -6.28 13.77
C ALA A 288 2.66 -6.93 15.11
N LYS A 289 2.35 -6.12 16.14
CA LYS A 289 2.12 -6.59 17.50
C LYS A 289 0.64 -6.48 17.86
N ARG A 290 0.26 -7.19 18.93
CA ARG A 290 -1.12 -7.20 19.41
C ARG A 290 -1.40 -6.09 20.40
N GLY A 291 -0.40 -5.61 21.14
CA GLY A 291 -0.48 -4.43 21.97
C GLY A 291 0.04 -3.21 21.23
N PHE A 292 -0.63 -2.07 21.41
CA PHE A 292 -0.10 -0.81 20.95
C PHE A 292 -0.64 0.36 21.78
N TYR A 293 0.09 1.47 21.75
CA TYR A 293 -0.39 2.77 22.19
C TYR A 293 0.03 3.83 21.18
N VAL A 294 -0.72 4.94 21.13
CA VAL A 294 -0.44 6.07 20.22
C VAL A 294 -0.18 7.32 21.05
N GLU A 295 0.94 7.97 20.79
CA GLU A 295 1.26 9.30 21.28
C GLU A 295 1.06 10.32 20.14
N SER A 296 0.44 11.46 20.47
CA SER A 296 0.32 12.64 19.61
C SER A 296 1.01 13.84 20.27
N PRO A 297 2.33 14.01 20.10
CA PRO A 297 3.09 15.08 20.77
C PRO A 297 2.54 16.50 20.54
N ASP A 298 1.92 16.74 19.39
CA ASP A 298 1.32 18.02 18.99
C ASP A 298 -0.20 18.08 19.16
N GLY A 299 -0.83 17.00 19.62
CA GLY A 299 -2.27 16.90 19.87
C GLY A 299 -3.13 16.90 18.60
N GLY A 300 -2.56 16.62 17.43
CA GLY A 300 -3.29 16.67 16.15
C GLY A 300 -4.12 15.42 15.81
N ILE A 301 -4.01 14.34 16.59
CA ILE A 301 -4.75 13.08 16.39
C ILE A 301 -6.14 13.13 17.05
N THR A 302 -7.18 12.69 16.33
CA THR A 302 -8.57 12.75 16.79
C THR A 302 -9.24 11.38 16.89
N GLU A 303 -8.92 10.46 15.99
CA GLU A 303 -9.56 9.14 15.91
C GLU A 303 -8.52 8.05 15.62
N ILE A 304 -8.71 6.90 16.28
CA ILE A 304 -7.99 5.66 16.01
C ILE A 304 -9.00 4.63 15.53
N LYS A 305 -8.74 4.01 14.38
CA LYS A 305 -9.59 2.97 13.81
C LYS A 305 -8.77 1.71 13.53
N LEU A 306 -9.13 0.62 14.19
CA LEU A 306 -8.62 -0.72 13.91
C LEU A 306 -9.48 -1.37 12.84
N ARG A 307 -8.86 -1.73 11.72
CA ARG A 307 -9.48 -2.52 10.64
C ARG A 307 -8.77 -3.85 10.53
N CYS A 308 -9.44 -4.93 10.91
CA CYS A 308 -8.92 -6.28 10.94
C CYS A 308 -9.75 -7.18 10.03
N LEU A 309 -9.25 -8.38 9.75
CA LEU A 309 -9.95 -9.33 8.88
C LEU A 309 -11.35 -9.63 9.38
N HIS A 310 -11.54 -9.84 10.68
CA HIS A 310 -12.85 -10.23 11.25
C HIS A 310 -13.47 -9.19 12.17
N ASN A 311 -12.91 -7.99 12.26
CA ASN A 311 -13.52 -6.93 13.06
C ASN A 311 -13.08 -5.53 12.62
N ILE A 312 -13.90 -4.56 12.97
CA ILE A 312 -13.55 -3.14 12.88
C ILE A 312 -13.95 -2.46 14.18
N GLN A 313 -13.08 -1.59 14.70
CA GLN A 313 -13.39 -0.79 15.87
C GLN A 313 -12.80 0.60 15.76
N THR A 314 -13.61 1.60 16.10
CA THR A 314 -13.23 3.01 16.11
C THR A 314 -13.19 3.50 17.56
N PHE A 315 -12.17 4.27 17.89
CA PHE A 315 -11.96 4.90 19.18
C PHE A 315 -11.72 6.39 18.96
N GLN A 316 -12.31 7.23 19.80
CA GLN A 316 -11.83 8.59 19.95
C GLN A 316 -10.45 8.55 20.58
N TYR A 317 -9.54 9.38 20.08
CA TYR A 317 -8.20 9.46 20.64
C TYR A 317 -8.26 9.89 22.11
N SER A 318 -7.49 9.19 22.95
CA SER A 318 -7.29 9.53 24.35
C SER A 318 -5.82 9.34 24.66
N GLU A 319 -5.24 10.33 25.34
CA GLU A 319 -3.89 10.24 25.87
C GLU A 319 -3.79 9.03 26.83
N ALA A 320 -2.64 8.36 26.79
CA ALA A 320 -2.31 7.18 27.61
C ALA A 320 -3.27 5.97 27.47
N ALA A 321 -4.08 5.91 26.40
CA ALA A 321 -4.88 4.73 26.12
C ALA A 321 -4.01 3.58 25.58
N GLU A 322 -4.10 2.42 26.23
CA GLU A 322 -3.51 1.18 25.76
C GLU A 322 -4.54 0.33 25.03
N TYR A 323 -4.16 -0.19 23.86
CA TYR A 323 -5.02 -1.03 23.03
C TYR A 323 -4.44 -2.44 22.92
N ARG A 324 -5.33 -3.44 22.98
CA ARG A 324 -4.97 -4.86 22.74
C ARG A 324 -5.90 -5.47 21.71
N ILE A 325 -5.30 -6.07 20.69
CA ILE A 325 -5.99 -6.72 19.58
C ILE A 325 -6.23 -8.20 19.94
N PRO A 326 -7.50 -8.64 19.96
CA PRO A 326 -7.83 -10.06 20.11
C PRO A 326 -7.26 -10.89 18.94
N ALA A 327 -6.67 -12.05 19.25
CA ALA A 327 -6.12 -12.97 18.25
C ALA A 327 -7.18 -13.40 17.21
N SER A 328 -8.45 -13.44 17.62
CA SER A 328 -9.56 -13.81 16.76
C SER A 328 -9.84 -12.82 15.63
N TRP A 329 -9.33 -11.58 15.71
CA TRP A 329 -9.60 -10.55 14.72
C TRP A 329 -8.77 -10.72 13.45
N ALA A 330 -7.53 -11.20 13.59
CA ALA A 330 -6.55 -11.47 12.52
C ALA A 330 -6.23 -10.28 11.59
N ASN A 331 -5.01 -10.22 11.06
CA ASN A 331 -4.58 -9.31 9.98
C ASN A 331 -5.09 -7.87 10.13
N CYS A 332 -4.61 -7.18 11.17
CA CYS A 332 -5.06 -5.85 11.51
C CYS A 332 -4.22 -4.76 10.84
N SER A 333 -4.88 -3.65 10.55
CA SER A 333 -4.29 -2.37 10.20
C SER A 333 -4.81 -1.29 11.14
N LEU A 334 -3.96 -0.33 11.45
CA LEU A 334 -4.32 0.86 12.21
C LEU A 334 -4.48 2.02 11.24
N GLU A 335 -5.62 2.70 11.33
CA GLU A 335 -5.91 3.96 10.68
C GLU A 335 -5.97 5.04 11.77
N ILE A 336 -5.19 6.11 11.61
CA ILE A 336 -5.18 7.27 12.49
C ILE A 336 -5.69 8.47 11.71
N LYS A 337 -6.72 9.13 12.23
CA LYS A 337 -7.20 10.42 11.70
C LYS A 337 -6.64 11.56 12.52
N GLY A 338 -6.23 12.62 11.82
CA GLY A 338 -5.72 13.82 12.43
C GLY A 338 -5.55 14.95 11.42
N SER A 339 -5.06 16.08 11.91
CA SER A 339 -4.71 17.21 11.05
C SER A 339 -3.46 16.88 10.21
N PRO A 340 -3.36 17.32 8.95
CA PRO A 340 -2.13 17.18 8.16
C PRO A 340 -0.90 17.68 8.92
N GLY A 341 0.18 16.90 8.88
CA GLY A 341 1.43 17.16 9.61
C GLY A 341 1.42 16.75 11.07
N ALA A 342 0.29 16.27 11.62
CA ALA A 342 0.22 15.84 13.02
C ALA A 342 1.20 14.69 13.29
N GLN A 343 1.97 14.77 14.37
CA GLN A 343 2.94 13.75 14.74
C GLN A 343 2.27 12.49 15.26
N VAL A 344 2.73 11.34 14.76
CA VAL A 344 2.28 10.00 15.15
C VAL A 344 3.46 9.23 15.71
N HIS A 345 3.41 8.90 16.99
CA HIS A 345 4.31 7.94 17.62
C HIS A 345 3.51 6.70 18.01
N LEU A 346 3.69 5.61 17.28
CA LEU A 346 3.03 4.33 17.52
C LEU A 346 4.01 3.37 18.17
N GLU A 347 3.87 3.11 19.47
CA GLU A 347 4.57 1.98 20.09
C GLU A 347 3.75 0.71 19.92
N GLN A 348 4.41 -0.35 19.46
CA GLN A 348 3.85 -1.67 19.30
C GLN A 348 4.58 -2.63 20.24
N TYR A 349 3.84 -3.43 21.00
CA TYR A 349 4.40 -4.32 22.01
C TYR A 349 3.62 -5.64 22.13
N GLY A 350 4.34 -6.64 22.66
CA GLY A 350 3.78 -7.87 23.23
C GLY A 350 3.10 -8.86 22.32
#